data_AF-A0A927N646-F1
#
_entry.id   AF-A0A927N646-F1
#
_cell.length_a   1.000
_cell.length_b   1.000
_cell.length_c   1.000
_cell.angle_alpha   90.00
_cell.angle_beta   90.00
_cell.angle_gamma   90.00
#
_symmetry.space_group_name_H-M   'P 1'
#
loop_
_entity.id
_entity.type
_entity.pdbx_description
1 polymer ?
#
loop_
_entity_poly.entity_id
_entity_poly.type
_entity_poly.pdbx_seq_one_letter_code
_entity_poly.pdbx_strand_id
1 'polypeptide(L)'
;MAKRDDSPENKPGRVAQIRAAYSITKEVQPLIGLILLGIFLGVIVIFVAVGFILDNPILWGVTGIPFGVLLTVIIFGRRVEKAAYSRLEGQLGAGANALSTLRRGWKVDPAIAVTRNQDVVHRVVGRPGIVLVGEGAPNRISNLLANEKRKHSRVAPDTPIYDVVVGDGEGQVPLRRLSGHVMKLPRNLRPAEVTEVLNRLKALSANRQQLPIPKGPLPKNAKLPPGASRPR
;
A
#
# COMPACT_ATOMS: atom_id res chain seq x y z
N MET A 1 -10.83 10.43 34.11
CA MET A 1 -9.50 9.77 34.09
C MET A 1 -9.71 8.37 33.52
N ALA A 2 -9.28 8.12 32.28
CA ALA A 2 -9.44 6.82 31.63
C ALA A 2 -8.36 5.85 32.11
N LYS A 3 -8.80 4.66 32.53
CA LYS A 3 -8.00 3.54 32.99
C LYS A 3 -7.12 3.06 31.82
N ARG A 4 -5.80 3.08 31.99
CA ARG A 4 -4.86 2.42 31.07
C ARG A 4 -4.93 0.92 31.36
N ASP A 5 -5.48 0.15 30.44
CA ASP A 5 -5.31 -1.30 30.42
C ASP A 5 -3.91 -1.60 29.85
N ASP A 6 -2.89 -1.52 30.70
CA ASP A 6 -1.59 -2.15 30.46
C ASP A 6 -1.75 -3.67 30.68
N SER A 7 -2.28 -4.36 29.67
CA SER A 7 -2.15 -5.82 29.61
C SER A 7 -0.70 -6.15 29.26
N PRO A 8 -0.01 -7.07 29.97
CA PRO A 8 1.35 -7.44 29.65
C PRO A 8 1.35 -8.07 28.25
N GLU A 9 1.91 -7.34 27.30
CA GLU A 9 2.10 -7.71 25.92
C GLU A 9 2.90 -9.01 25.88
N ASN A 10 2.19 -10.12 25.67
CA ASN A 10 2.75 -11.46 25.62
C ASN A 10 3.50 -11.59 24.29
N LYS A 11 4.70 -11.01 24.23
CA LYS A 11 5.54 -11.00 23.03
C LYS A 11 5.74 -12.44 22.60
N PRO A 12 5.21 -12.87 21.43
CA PRO A 12 5.34 -14.26 21.01
C PRO A 12 6.83 -14.62 20.99
N GLY A 13 7.18 -15.81 21.51
CA GLY A 13 8.57 -16.27 21.55
C GLY A 13 9.23 -16.21 20.16
N ARG A 14 10.56 -16.06 20.10
CA ARG A 14 11.30 -15.91 18.83
C ARG A 14 10.95 -16.99 17.79
N VAL A 15 10.70 -18.23 18.23
CA VAL A 15 10.26 -19.34 17.38
C VAL A 15 8.84 -19.13 16.83
N ALA A 16 7.91 -18.63 17.64
CA ALA A 16 6.55 -18.30 17.22
C ALA A 16 6.54 -17.15 16.21
N GLN A 17 7.41 -16.15 16.37
CA GLN A 17 7.58 -15.06 15.41
C GLN A 17 8.09 -15.57 14.05
N ILE A 18 9.11 -16.44 14.05
CA ILE A 18 9.63 -17.05 12.83
C ILE A 18 8.55 -17.91 12.14
N ARG A 19 7.79 -18.68 12.91
CA ARG A 19 6.69 -19.52 12.38
C ARG A 19 5.58 -18.68 11.77
N ALA A 20 5.19 -17.58 12.42
CA ALA A 20 4.19 -16.66 11.91
C ALA A 20 4.67 -16.00 10.59
N ALA A 21 5.90 -15.50 10.56
CA ALA A 21 6.51 -14.94 9.35
C ALA A 21 6.57 -15.95 8.20
N TYR A 22 6.87 -17.22 8.49
CA TYR A 22 6.89 -18.30 7.49
C TYR A 22 5.49 -18.60 6.95
N SER A 23 4.48 -18.70 7.81
CA SER A 23 3.08 -18.90 7.39
C SER A 23 2.61 -17.78 6.46
N ILE A 24 2.89 -16.53 6.85
CA ILE A 24 2.55 -15.34 6.08
C ILE A 24 3.23 -15.37 4.70
N THR A 25 4.50 -15.76 4.65
CA THR A 25 5.25 -15.82 3.40
C THR A 25 4.78 -16.97 2.50
N LYS A 26 4.43 -18.14 3.08
CA LYS A 26 3.96 -19.31 2.33
C LYS A 26 2.62 -19.07 1.64
N GLU A 27 1.74 -18.30 2.26
CA GLU A 27 0.47 -17.87 1.64
C GLU A 27 0.68 -17.00 0.38
N VAL A 28 1.76 -16.22 0.33
CA VAL A 28 2.10 -15.38 -0.84
C VAL A 28 2.98 -16.15 -1.83
N GLN A 29 3.88 -17.01 -1.35
CA GLN A 29 4.82 -17.81 -2.13
C GLN A 29 4.77 -19.28 -1.69
N PRO A 30 3.96 -20.14 -2.32
CA PRO A 30 3.78 -21.53 -1.86
C PRO A 30 5.08 -22.36 -1.95
N LEU A 31 5.97 -22.00 -2.89
CA LEU A 31 7.27 -22.64 -3.11
C LEU A 31 8.37 -22.15 -2.15
N ILE A 32 8.10 -21.27 -1.18
CA ILE A 32 9.13 -20.69 -0.31
C ILE A 32 9.96 -21.77 0.39
N GLY A 33 9.35 -22.87 0.84
CA GLY A 33 10.07 -23.97 1.48
C GLY A 33 11.10 -24.62 0.57
N LEU A 34 10.76 -24.85 -0.71
CA LEU A 34 11.66 -25.41 -1.70
C LEU A 34 12.78 -24.45 -2.07
N ILE A 35 12.48 -23.14 -2.14
CA ILE A 35 13.49 -22.12 -2.42
C ILE A 35 14.50 -22.02 -1.27
N LEU A 36 14.03 -21.99 -0.02
CA LEU A 36 14.92 -21.94 1.14
C LEU A 36 15.78 -23.20 1.24
N LEU A 37 15.20 -24.37 0.99
CA LEU A 37 15.94 -25.63 0.91
C LEU A 37 16.98 -25.60 -0.21
N GLY A 38 16.62 -25.10 -1.39
CA GLY A 38 17.53 -24.94 -2.52
C GLY A 38 18.70 -24.01 -2.24
N ILE A 39 18.47 -22.89 -1.54
CA ILE A 39 19.54 -21.97 -1.13
C ILE A 39 20.47 -22.66 -0.12
N PHE A 40 19.91 -23.32 0.89
CA PHE A 40 20.69 -24.02 1.90
C PHE A 40 21.57 -25.10 1.27
N LEU A 41 20.97 -25.99 0.46
CA LEU A 41 21.71 -27.05 -0.23
C LEU A 41 22.71 -26.47 -1.23
N GLY A 42 22.38 -25.38 -1.93
CA GLY A 42 23.31 -24.71 -2.84
C GLY A 42 24.58 -24.23 -2.15
N VAL A 43 24.46 -23.65 -0.94
CA VAL A 43 25.64 -23.25 -0.15
C VAL A 43 26.45 -24.47 0.29
N ILE A 44 25.79 -25.54 0.77
CA ILE A 44 26.49 -26.78 1.17
C ILE A 44 27.27 -27.38 0.00
N VAL A 45 26.67 -27.46 -1.19
CA VAL A 45 27.32 -27.98 -2.39
C VAL A 45 28.55 -27.15 -2.75
N ILE A 46 28.47 -25.82 -2.66
CA ILE A 46 29.63 -24.93 -2.92
C ILE A 46 30.76 -25.20 -1.93
N PHE A 47 30.46 -25.29 -0.64
CA PHE A 47 31.48 -25.53 0.39
C PHE A 47 32.11 -26.92 0.29
N VAL A 48 31.31 -27.95 -0.03
CA VAL A 48 31.82 -29.31 -0.26
C VAL A 48 32.70 -29.35 -1.51
N ALA A 49 32.31 -28.67 -2.60
CA ALA A 49 33.14 -28.58 -3.81
C ALA A 49 34.48 -27.89 -3.54
N VAL A 50 34.48 -26.80 -2.75
CA VAL A 50 35.72 -26.15 -2.29
C VAL A 50 36.55 -27.11 -1.43
N GLY A 51 35.91 -27.89 -0.57
CA GLY A 51 36.58 -28.89 0.24
C GLY A 51 37.25 -30.01 -0.55
N PHE A 52 36.68 -30.42 -1.70
CA PHE A 52 37.33 -31.36 -2.62
C PHE A 52 38.58 -30.76 -3.29
N ILE A 53 38.59 -29.46 -3.58
CA ILE A 53 39.77 -28.78 -4.15
C ILE A 53 40.89 -28.65 -3.11
N LEU A 54 40.54 -28.58 -1.82
CA LEU A 54 41.46 -28.38 -0.71
C LEU A 54 41.78 -29.68 0.06
N ASP A 55 41.47 -30.84 -0.52
CA ASP A 55 41.65 -32.19 0.06
C ASP A 55 41.06 -32.38 1.47
N ASN A 56 40.07 -31.57 1.84
CA ASN A 56 39.37 -31.67 3.12
C ASN A 56 37.86 -31.42 2.99
N PRO A 57 37.13 -32.30 2.28
CA PRO A 57 35.70 -32.13 2.01
C PRO A 57 34.84 -32.12 3.27
N ILE A 58 35.24 -32.85 4.30
CA ILE A 58 34.49 -32.96 5.56
C ILE A 58 34.53 -31.64 6.33
N LEU A 59 35.72 -31.05 6.53
CA LEU A 59 35.86 -29.81 7.30
C LEU A 59 35.16 -28.63 6.62
N TRP A 60 35.34 -28.49 5.31
CA TRP A 60 34.70 -27.43 4.54
C TRP A 60 33.19 -27.64 4.44
N GLY A 61 32.70 -28.88 4.31
CA GLY A 61 31.28 -29.19 4.35
C GLY A 61 30.63 -28.81 5.68
N VAL A 62 31.26 -29.15 6.82
CA VAL A 62 30.79 -28.77 8.16
C VAL A 62 30.82 -27.26 8.35
N THR A 63 31.86 -26.59 7.84
CA THR A 63 31.96 -25.12 7.88
C THR A 63 30.89 -24.46 7.02
N GLY A 64 30.46 -25.09 5.91
CA GLY A 64 29.38 -24.59 5.07
C GLY A 64 28.01 -24.52 5.76
N ILE A 65 27.78 -25.33 6.80
CA ILE A 65 26.49 -25.39 7.52
C ILE A 65 26.10 -24.03 8.11
N PRO A 66 26.90 -23.38 8.99
CA PRO A 66 26.55 -22.08 9.53
C PRO A 66 26.39 -21.00 8.45
N PHE A 67 27.18 -21.02 7.38
CA PHE A 67 27.03 -20.08 6.26
C PHE A 67 25.74 -20.32 5.47
N GLY A 68 25.36 -21.58 5.26
CA GLY A 68 24.11 -21.97 4.62
C GLY A 68 22.90 -21.52 5.42
N VAL A 69 22.92 -21.74 6.74
CA VAL A 69 21.88 -21.24 7.65
C VAL A 69 21.80 -19.72 7.59
N LEU A 70 22.93 -19.03 7.72
CA LEU A 70 22.99 -17.57 7.71
C LEU A 70 22.42 -16.98 6.42
N LEU A 71 22.87 -17.48 5.26
CA LEU A 71 22.38 -16.99 3.97
C LEU A 71 20.89 -17.25 3.79
N THR A 72 20.41 -18.44 4.22
CA THR A 72 18.99 -18.79 4.18
C THR A 72 18.16 -17.83 5.02
N VAL A 73 18.61 -17.47 6.23
CA VAL A 73 17.93 -16.51 7.12
C VAL A 73 17.91 -15.11 6.51
N ILE A 74 19.01 -14.65 5.92
CA ILE A 74 19.08 -13.33 5.26
C ILE A 74 18.09 -13.25 4.08
N ILE A 75 18.08 -14.26 3.21
CA ILE A 75 17.18 -14.29 2.05
C ILE A 75 15.72 -14.45 2.51
N PHE A 76 15.47 -15.25 3.53
CA PHE A 76 14.15 -15.38 4.13
C PHE A 76 13.64 -14.04 4.65
N GLY A 77 14.43 -13.29 5.42
CA GLY A 77 14.06 -11.97 5.92
C GLY A 77 13.68 -11.00 4.80
N ARG A 78 14.50 -10.93 3.74
CA ARG A 78 14.20 -10.11 2.54
C ARG A 78 12.90 -10.53 1.84
N ARG A 79 12.58 -11.83 1.83
CA ARG A 79 11.33 -12.34 1.25
C ARG A 79 10.11 -12.08 2.13
N VAL A 80 10.26 -12.16 3.45
CA VAL A 80 9.21 -11.81 4.42
C VAL A 80 8.82 -10.34 4.27
N GLU A 81 9.79 -9.43 4.16
CA GLU A 81 9.52 -8.01 3.90
C GLU A 81 8.70 -7.83 2.64
N LYS A 82 9.13 -8.44 1.53
CA LYS A 82 8.40 -8.37 0.25
C LYS A 82 6.97 -8.94 0.35
N ALA A 83 6.79 -10.06 1.05
CA ALA A 83 5.48 -10.69 1.23
C ALA A 83 4.55 -9.89 2.18
N ALA A 84 5.11 -9.24 3.20
CA ALA A 84 4.36 -8.35 4.08
C ALA A 84 3.88 -7.10 3.32
N TYR A 85 4.74 -6.51 2.47
CA TYR A 85 4.36 -5.38 1.62
C TYR A 85 3.27 -5.75 0.61
N SER A 86 3.34 -6.93 -0.03
CA SER A 86 2.29 -7.35 -0.96
C SER A 86 0.91 -7.53 -0.32
N ARG A 87 0.83 -7.76 0.99
CA ARG A 87 -0.46 -7.78 1.72
C ARG A 87 -1.00 -6.39 2.01
N LEU A 88 -0.11 -5.42 2.23
CA LEU A 88 -0.49 -4.01 2.45
C LEU A 88 -0.89 -3.33 1.14
N GLU A 89 -0.31 -3.73 0.01
CA GLU A 89 -0.67 -3.24 -1.32
C GLU A 89 -2.08 -3.63 -1.78
N GLY A 90 -2.70 -4.64 -1.14
CA GLY A 90 -4.10 -5.00 -1.34
C GLY A 90 -5.08 -4.35 -0.37
N GLN A 91 -4.60 -3.54 0.60
CA GLN A 91 -5.47 -2.82 1.52
C GLN A 91 -5.86 -1.47 0.93
N LEU A 92 -7.14 -1.35 0.61
CA LEU A 92 -7.83 -0.09 0.29
C LEU A 92 -7.34 1.07 1.17
N GLY A 93 -6.72 2.09 0.57
CA GLY A 93 -6.32 3.32 1.26
C GLY A 93 -4.90 3.31 1.82
N ALA A 94 -4.07 2.33 1.49
CA ALA A 94 -2.67 2.30 1.89
C ALA A 94 -1.86 3.48 1.32
N GLY A 95 -2.15 3.91 0.09
CA GLY A 95 -1.52 5.08 -0.50
C GLY A 95 -2.05 6.39 0.08
N ALA A 96 -3.30 6.47 0.55
CA ALA A 96 -3.73 7.61 1.39
C ALA A 96 -2.84 7.77 2.62
N ASN A 97 -2.53 6.66 3.31
CA ASN A 97 -1.64 6.67 4.48
C ASN A 97 -0.20 7.05 4.09
N ALA A 98 0.32 6.53 2.97
CA ALA A 98 1.64 6.93 2.50
C ALA A 98 1.69 8.42 2.13
N LEU A 99 0.62 8.97 1.55
CA LEU A 99 0.48 10.39 1.21
C LEU A 99 0.25 11.28 2.44
N SER A 100 -0.26 10.74 3.55
CA SER A 100 -0.39 11.49 4.82
C SER A 100 0.96 11.98 5.37
N THR A 101 2.07 11.36 4.95
CA THR A 101 3.44 11.78 5.32
C THR A 101 3.90 13.07 4.61
N LEU A 102 3.15 13.54 3.60
CA LEU A 102 3.44 14.81 2.93
C LEU A 102 3.29 15.97 3.93
N ARG A 103 4.27 16.87 3.92
CA ARG A 103 4.37 17.99 4.88
C ARG A 103 3.46 19.17 4.48
N ARG A 104 3.59 20.29 5.18
CA ARG A 104 2.88 21.56 4.92
C ARG A 104 2.95 21.97 3.43
N GLY A 105 1.82 22.47 2.91
CA GLY A 105 1.69 22.92 1.52
C GLY A 105 1.14 21.86 0.56
N TRP A 106 0.81 20.67 1.08
CA TRP A 106 0.13 19.61 0.36
C TRP A 106 -1.26 19.40 0.93
N LYS A 107 -2.25 19.20 0.07
CA LYS A 107 -3.61 18.81 0.44
C LYS A 107 -3.89 17.43 -0.15
N VAL A 108 -4.14 16.48 0.73
CA VAL A 108 -4.53 15.11 0.36
C VAL A 108 -6.03 14.95 0.59
N ASP A 109 -6.75 14.59 -0.45
CA ASP A 109 -8.16 14.18 -0.40
C ASP A 109 -8.21 12.68 -0.70
N PRO A 110 -8.40 11.83 0.32
CA PRO A 110 -8.41 10.40 0.11
C PRO A 110 -9.73 9.95 -0.55
N ALA A 111 -9.67 8.87 -1.32
CA ALA A 111 -10.83 8.17 -1.86
C ALA A 111 -11.84 9.08 -2.62
N ILE A 112 -11.32 9.92 -3.53
CA ILE A 112 -12.17 10.77 -4.37
C ILE A 112 -13.00 9.97 -5.38
N ALA A 113 -12.58 8.75 -5.71
CA ALA A 113 -13.36 7.80 -6.48
C ALA A 113 -13.07 6.38 -5.96
N VAL A 114 -14.11 5.57 -5.82
CA VAL A 114 -14.03 4.17 -5.37
C VAL A 114 -14.93 3.31 -6.25
N THR A 115 -14.43 2.16 -6.70
CA THR A 115 -15.23 1.17 -7.44
C THR A 115 -15.71 0.05 -6.51
N ARG A 116 -16.72 -0.71 -6.95
CA ARG A 116 -17.16 -1.93 -6.24
C ARG A 116 -16.07 -2.99 -6.13
N ASN A 117 -15.09 -2.95 -7.05
CA ASN A 117 -13.95 -3.86 -7.09
C ASN A 117 -12.77 -3.37 -6.25
N GLN A 118 -13.01 -2.44 -5.33
CA GLN A 118 -12.01 -1.93 -4.41
C GLN A 118 -10.85 -1.16 -5.09
N ASP A 119 -11.06 -0.63 -6.30
CA ASP A 119 -10.12 0.31 -6.93
C ASP A 119 -10.41 1.72 -6.42
N VAL A 120 -9.39 2.47 -6.00
CA VAL A 120 -9.51 3.78 -5.37
C VAL A 120 -8.61 4.80 -6.04
N VAL A 121 -9.10 6.02 -6.20
CA VAL A 121 -8.28 7.18 -6.57
C VAL A 121 -8.23 8.16 -5.41
N HIS A 122 -7.03 8.58 -5.07
CA HIS A 122 -6.72 9.65 -4.14
C HIS A 122 -6.30 10.88 -4.93
N ARG A 123 -6.61 12.06 -4.39
CA ARG A 123 -6.15 13.31 -4.97
C ARG A 123 -5.16 13.98 -4.04
N VAL A 124 -4.09 14.47 -4.63
CA VAL A 124 -3.09 15.28 -3.94
C VAL A 124 -2.95 16.59 -4.72
N VAL A 125 -3.02 17.71 -4.02
CA VAL A 125 -2.81 19.04 -4.60
C VAL A 125 -1.64 19.69 -3.91
N GLY A 126 -0.72 20.24 -4.69
CA GLY A 126 0.47 20.93 -4.20
C GLY A 126 1.12 21.75 -5.30
N ARG A 127 2.39 22.13 -5.09
CA ARG A 127 3.15 22.95 -6.07
C ARG A 127 3.26 22.34 -7.47
N PRO A 128 3.28 21.01 -7.66
CA PRO A 128 3.27 20.47 -9.01
C PRO A 128 1.97 20.69 -9.79
N GLY A 129 0.85 20.88 -9.10
CA GLY A 129 -0.49 20.84 -9.67
C GLY A 129 -1.36 19.80 -8.96
N ILE A 130 -2.15 19.08 -9.74
CA ILE A 130 -3.04 18.01 -9.28
C ILE A 130 -2.36 16.67 -9.56
N VAL A 131 -2.25 15.81 -8.55
CA VAL A 131 -1.74 14.44 -8.69
C VAL A 131 -2.85 13.48 -8.31
N LEU A 132 -3.25 12.64 -9.26
CA LEU A 132 -4.23 11.57 -9.09
C LEU A 132 -3.47 10.27 -8.86
N VAL A 133 -3.62 9.72 -7.66
CA VAL A 133 -2.95 8.50 -7.23
C VAL A 133 -3.96 7.37 -7.21
N GLY A 134 -3.79 6.39 -8.09
CA GLY A 134 -4.66 5.23 -8.21
C GLY A 134 -4.10 4.02 -7.48
N GLU A 135 -4.95 3.35 -6.70
CA GLU A 135 -4.70 2.08 -6.02
C GLU A 135 -5.69 1.05 -6.57
N GLY A 136 -5.21 -0.08 -7.09
CA GLY A 136 -6.08 -1.14 -7.62
C GLY A 136 -5.45 -1.89 -8.78
N ALA A 137 -6.28 -2.66 -9.51
CA ALA A 137 -5.77 -3.45 -10.62
C ALA A 137 -5.41 -2.57 -11.82
N PRO A 138 -4.23 -2.76 -12.48
CA PRO A 138 -3.71 -1.84 -13.51
C PRO A 138 -4.67 -1.57 -14.69
N ASN A 139 -5.36 -2.60 -15.15
CA ASN A 139 -6.28 -2.49 -16.29
C ASN A 139 -7.56 -1.70 -15.95
N ARG A 140 -8.00 -1.72 -14.68
CA ARG A 140 -9.23 -1.03 -14.25
C ARG A 140 -8.95 0.37 -13.73
N ILE A 141 -7.84 0.53 -13.02
CA ILE A 141 -7.45 1.82 -12.41
C ILE A 141 -7.14 2.87 -13.47
N SER A 142 -6.61 2.48 -14.63
CA SER A 142 -6.33 3.39 -15.76
C SER A 142 -7.60 4.10 -16.26
N ASN A 143 -8.72 3.36 -16.38
CA ASN A 143 -10.01 3.93 -16.77
C ASN A 143 -10.56 4.86 -15.69
N LEU A 144 -10.41 4.49 -14.42
CA LEU A 144 -10.85 5.31 -13.29
C LEU A 144 -10.05 6.63 -13.19
N LEU A 145 -8.73 6.56 -13.36
CA LEU A 145 -7.85 7.71 -13.42
C LEU A 145 -8.16 8.61 -14.61
N ALA A 146 -8.38 8.06 -15.81
CA ALA A 146 -8.75 8.83 -16.99
C ALA A 146 -10.08 9.59 -16.78
N ASN A 147 -11.07 8.96 -16.15
CA ASN A 147 -12.33 9.59 -15.82
C ASN A 147 -12.16 10.74 -14.81
N GLU A 148 -11.37 10.53 -13.76
CA GLU A 148 -11.09 11.60 -12.80
C GLU A 148 -10.24 12.72 -13.44
N LYS A 149 -9.25 12.40 -14.28
CA LYS A 149 -8.44 13.38 -15.02
C LYS A 149 -9.32 14.31 -15.85
N ARG A 150 -10.28 13.76 -16.61
CA ARG A 150 -11.25 14.55 -17.40
C ARG A 150 -12.14 15.45 -16.55
N LYS A 151 -12.55 15.00 -15.35
CA LYS A 151 -13.35 15.82 -14.43
C LYS A 151 -12.52 16.96 -13.86
N HIS A 152 -11.27 16.70 -13.47
CA HIS A 152 -10.37 17.69 -12.90
C HIS A 152 -9.90 18.70 -13.96
N SER A 153 -9.66 18.27 -15.21
CA SER A 153 -9.26 19.17 -16.30
C SER A 153 -10.35 20.16 -16.70
N ARG A 154 -11.64 19.81 -16.53
CA ARG A 154 -12.76 20.74 -16.76
C ARG A 154 -12.81 21.88 -15.73
N VAL A 155 -12.37 21.61 -14.51
CA VAL A 155 -12.46 22.55 -13.38
C VAL A 155 -11.16 23.34 -13.18
N ALA A 156 -10.02 22.79 -13.61
CA ALA A 156 -8.72 23.45 -13.60
C ALA A 156 -7.96 23.18 -14.91
N PRO A 157 -8.34 23.83 -16.03
CA PRO A 157 -7.73 23.60 -17.34
C PRO A 157 -6.24 23.95 -17.39
N ASP A 158 -5.85 25.04 -16.72
CA ASP A 158 -4.47 25.57 -16.76
C ASP A 158 -3.54 24.86 -15.76
N THR A 159 -4.03 23.85 -15.05
CA THR A 159 -3.26 23.16 -14.01
C THR A 159 -2.74 21.81 -14.49
N PRO A 160 -1.43 21.55 -14.37
CA PRO A 160 -0.87 20.23 -14.68
C PRO A 160 -1.51 19.12 -13.84
N ILE A 161 -1.91 18.03 -14.52
CA ILE A 161 -2.51 16.84 -13.89
C ILE A 161 -1.61 15.63 -14.13
N TYR A 162 -1.08 15.07 -13.05
CA TYR A 162 -0.26 13.86 -13.06
C TYR A 162 -1.07 12.65 -12.60
N ASP A 163 -0.83 11.52 -13.25
CA ASP A 163 -1.38 10.21 -12.96
C ASP A 163 -0.28 9.32 -12.39
N VAL A 164 -0.52 8.73 -11.23
CA VAL A 164 0.41 7.80 -10.58
C VAL A 164 -0.37 6.55 -10.19
N VAL A 165 0.09 5.39 -10.63
CA VAL A 165 -0.48 4.10 -10.22
C VAL A 165 0.43 3.49 -9.16
N VAL A 166 -0.16 3.13 -8.01
CA VAL A 166 0.56 2.47 -6.92
C VAL A 166 0.63 0.97 -7.19
N GLY A 167 1.83 0.41 -7.06
CA GLY A 167 2.08 -1.03 -7.15
C GLY A 167 3.52 -1.34 -7.55
N ASP A 168 3.79 -2.64 -7.71
CA ASP A 168 5.13 -3.19 -7.98
C ASP A 168 5.36 -3.58 -9.46
N GLY A 169 4.38 -3.31 -10.34
CA GLY A 169 4.47 -3.60 -11.77
C GLY A 169 5.30 -2.57 -12.56
N GLU A 170 5.52 -2.86 -13.85
CA GLU A 170 6.17 -1.92 -14.77
C GLU A 170 5.33 -0.64 -14.91
N GLY A 171 5.98 0.52 -14.83
CA GLY A 171 5.32 1.83 -14.86
C GLY A 171 4.54 2.19 -13.58
N GLN A 172 4.59 1.36 -12.53
CA GLN A 172 3.95 1.64 -11.24
C GLN A 172 4.97 2.15 -10.22
N VAL A 173 4.46 2.84 -9.20
CA VAL A 173 5.27 3.38 -8.11
C VAL A 173 5.01 2.54 -6.85
N PRO A 174 6.04 1.87 -6.31
CA PRO A 174 5.90 1.12 -5.07
C PRO A 174 5.44 2.03 -3.93
N LEU A 175 4.56 1.52 -3.07
CA LEU A 175 3.93 2.29 -1.99
C LEU A 175 4.95 3.04 -1.12
N ARG A 176 6.07 2.38 -0.78
CA ARG A 176 7.17 2.95 0.02
C ARG A 176 7.81 4.20 -0.61
N ARG A 177 7.76 4.32 -1.94
CA ARG A 177 8.37 5.41 -2.71
C ARG A 177 7.36 6.46 -3.16
N LEU A 178 6.06 6.26 -2.90
CA LEU A 178 4.99 7.12 -3.39
C LEU A 178 5.16 8.58 -2.99
N SER A 179 5.34 8.86 -1.69
CA SER A 179 5.50 10.23 -1.19
C SER A 179 6.73 10.91 -1.79
N GLY A 180 7.86 10.20 -1.86
CA GLY A 180 9.09 10.69 -2.48
C GLY A 180 8.97 10.93 -3.98
N HIS A 181 8.21 10.10 -4.70
CA HIS A 181 7.92 10.29 -6.12
C HIS A 181 7.10 11.56 -6.36
N VAL A 182 6.00 11.73 -5.61
CA VAL A 182 5.14 12.92 -5.69
C VAL A 182 5.91 14.21 -5.35
N MET A 183 6.80 14.17 -4.36
CA MET A 183 7.63 15.33 -3.99
C MET A 183 8.67 15.73 -5.05
N LYS A 184 9.06 14.80 -5.94
CA LYS A 184 10.05 15.04 -7.01
C LYS A 184 9.44 15.63 -8.29
N LEU A 185 8.12 15.68 -8.39
CA LEU A 185 7.44 16.30 -9.53
C LEU A 185 7.81 17.79 -9.64
N PRO A 186 7.87 18.34 -10.88
CA PRO A 186 8.29 19.71 -11.11
C PRO A 186 7.31 20.69 -10.45
N ARG A 187 7.84 21.79 -9.92
CA ARG A 187 7.05 22.81 -9.19
C ARG A 187 6.48 23.84 -10.17
N ASN A 188 5.32 23.53 -10.73
CA ASN A 188 4.69 24.35 -11.77
C ASN A 188 3.88 25.54 -11.22
N LEU A 189 3.41 25.46 -9.96
CA LEU A 189 2.53 26.43 -9.34
C LEU A 189 3.20 27.19 -8.19
N ARG A 190 2.82 28.47 -8.08
CA ARG A 190 3.06 29.35 -6.94
C ARG A 190 2.06 29.04 -5.81
N PRO A 191 2.38 29.35 -4.55
CA PRO A 191 1.48 29.07 -3.42
C PRO A 191 0.06 29.67 -3.55
N ALA A 192 -0.07 30.85 -4.16
CA ALA A 192 -1.35 31.48 -4.42
C ALA A 192 -2.19 30.69 -5.43
N GLU A 193 -1.56 30.22 -6.52
CA GLU A 193 -2.21 29.41 -7.56
C GLU A 193 -2.66 28.06 -7.00
N VAL A 194 -1.88 27.45 -6.09
CA VAL A 194 -2.29 26.24 -5.38
C VAL A 194 -3.60 26.46 -4.60
N THR A 195 -3.71 27.60 -3.91
CA THR A 195 -4.94 27.96 -3.16
C THR A 195 -6.13 28.14 -4.11
N GLU A 196 -5.91 28.75 -5.28
CA GLU A 196 -6.95 28.91 -6.29
C GLU A 196 -7.43 27.56 -6.83
N VAL A 197 -6.50 26.66 -7.16
CA VAL A 197 -6.80 25.28 -7.58
C VAL A 197 -7.62 24.57 -6.51
N LEU A 198 -7.24 24.68 -5.24
CA LEU A 198 -7.99 24.09 -4.13
C LEU A 198 -9.42 24.63 -4.04
N ASN A 199 -9.61 25.93 -4.23
CA ASN A 199 -10.93 26.55 -4.22
C ASN A 199 -11.81 26.06 -5.38
N ARG A 200 -11.27 25.97 -6.60
CA ARG A 200 -11.98 25.40 -7.76
C ARG A 200 -12.38 23.95 -7.53
N LEU A 201 -11.47 23.14 -6.97
CA LEU A 201 -11.71 21.72 -6.68
C LEU A 201 -12.67 21.47 -5.52
N LYS A 202 -12.84 22.43 -4.60
CA LYS A 202 -13.81 22.36 -3.51
C LYS A 202 -15.24 22.27 -4.06
N ALA A 203 -15.55 23.02 -5.11
CA ALA A 203 -16.86 22.97 -5.78
C ALA A 203 -17.14 21.60 -6.42
N LEU A 204 -16.13 20.99 -7.06
CA LEU A 204 -16.23 19.64 -7.61
C LEU A 204 -16.44 18.56 -6.53
N SER A 205 -15.89 18.79 -5.34
CA SER A 205 -16.01 17.87 -4.20
C SER A 205 -17.35 18.01 -3.48
N ALA A 206 -17.91 19.22 -3.40
CA ALA A 206 -19.24 19.49 -2.84
C ALA A 206 -20.34 18.79 -3.66
N ASN A 207 -20.24 18.79 -5.00
CA ASN A 207 -21.16 18.07 -5.87
C ASN A 207 -21.03 16.53 -5.79
N ARG A 208 -20.00 15.99 -5.11
CA ARG A 208 -19.75 14.54 -4.98
C ARG A 208 -20.36 13.91 -3.72
N GLN A 209 -20.88 14.69 -2.77
CA GLN A 209 -21.52 14.17 -1.54
C GLN A 209 -22.79 13.32 -1.77
N GLN A 210 -23.17 13.07 -3.02
CA GLN A 210 -24.24 12.13 -3.41
C GLN A 210 -23.74 10.70 -3.69
N LEU A 211 -22.58 10.28 -3.16
CA LEU A 211 -22.24 8.87 -3.13
C LEU A 211 -23.30 8.13 -2.29
N PRO A 212 -24.02 7.13 -2.84
CA PRO A 212 -24.96 6.34 -2.06
C PRO A 212 -24.15 5.51 -1.07
N ILE A 213 -23.99 6.03 0.15
CA ILE A 213 -23.64 5.22 1.31
C ILE A 213 -24.66 4.08 1.30
N PRO A 214 -24.24 2.80 1.22
CA PRO A 214 -25.14 1.68 1.36
C PRO A 214 -25.81 1.84 2.71
N LYS A 215 -27.06 2.31 2.71
CA LYS A 215 -27.85 2.34 3.93
C LYS A 215 -27.93 0.88 4.36
N GLY A 216 -27.33 0.59 5.51
CA GLY A 216 -27.48 -0.72 6.14
C GLY A 216 -28.97 -1.07 6.18
N PRO A 217 -29.32 -2.37 6.17
CA PRO A 217 -30.71 -2.80 6.09
C PRO A 217 -31.53 -2.01 7.10
N LEU A 218 -32.49 -1.24 6.59
CA LEU A 218 -33.39 -0.44 7.42
C LEU A 218 -34.00 -1.39 8.45
N PRO A 219 -33.88 -1.12 9.77
CA PRO A 219 -34.52 -1.95 10.77
C PRO A 219 -36.03 -1.95 10.49
N LYS A 220 -36.56 -3.10 10.07
CA LYS A 220 -37.95 -3.24 9.61
C LYS A 220 -39.00 -2.98 10.69
N ASN A 221 -38.61 -2.74 11.94
CA ASN A 221 -39.54 -2.66 13.08
C ASN A 221 -39.35 -1.42 13.98
N ALA A 222 -38.94 -0.27 13.43
CA ALA A 222 -39.08 0.98 14.18
C ALA A 222 -40.57 1.39 14.18
N LYS A 223 -41.33 0.90 15.17
CA LYS A 223 -42.68 1.41 15.48
C LYS A 223 -42.57 2.92 15.69
N LEU A 224 -43.22 3.69 14.82
CA LEU A 224 -43.41 5.12 15.04
C LEU A 224 -44.17 5.29 16.37
N PRO A 225 -43.71 6.15 17.29
CA PRO A 225 -44.50 6.53 18.46
C PRO A 225 -45.86 7.08 18.00
N PRO A 226 -46.99 6.71 18.65
CA PRO A 226 -48.29 7.25 18.31
C PRO A 226 -48.26 8.78 18.47
N GLY A 227 -48.50 9.53 17.38
CA GLY A 227 -48.66 10.99 17.44
C GLY A 227 -47.89 11.84 16.41
N ALA A 228 -47.06 11.25 15.54
CA ALA A 228 -46.35 12.05 14.52
C ALA A 228 -47.24 12.31 13.28
N SER A 229 -47.68 13.56 13.13
CA SER A 229 -48.41 14.07 11.96
C SER A 229 -47.56 13.98 10.70
N ARG A 230 -48.13 13.45 9.61
CA ARG A 230 -47.48 13.47 8.29
C ARG A 230 -47.47 14.90 7.74
N PRO A 231 -46.34 15.43 7.25
CA PRO A 231 -46.35 16.67 6.48
C PRO A 231 -47.06 16.42 5.15
N ARG A 232 -47.91 17.37 4.75
CA ARG A 232 -48.61 17.40 3.44
C ARG A 232 -47.62 17.68 2.32
#